data_AF-A0A6U2AD63-F1
#
_entry.id   AF-A0A6U2AD63-F1
#
_cell.length_a   1.000
_cell.length_b   1.000
_cell.length_c   1.000
_cell.angle_alpha   90.00
_cell.angle_beta   90.00
_cell.angle_gamma   90.00
#
_symmetry.space_group_name_H-M   'P 1'
#
loop_
_entity.id
_entity.type
_entity.pdbx_description
1 polymer ?
#
loop_
_entity_poly.entity_id
_entity_poly.type
_entity_poly.pdbx_seq_one_letter_code
_entity_poly.pdbx_strand_id
1 'polypeptide(L)'
;GGEVPTTGKRMLEQDFTNDSPMTYEEKRELCANMNKLPGKKLGSVVQIIHDRNPKILQQNGEDPDEIEIDIDRIDAATLRYLEVFVKEALTKNNKKKARP
;
A
#
# COMPACT_ATOMS: atom_id res chain seq x y z
N GLY A 1 41.90 -14.17 17.25
CA GLY A 1 40.91 -14.74 16.33
C GLY A 1 39.61 -14.81 17.07
N GLY A 2 38.69 -13.91 16.76
CA GLY A 2 37.40 -13.82 17.43
C GLY A 2 36.32 -14.33 16.49
N GLU A 3 35.62 -15.37 16.90
CA GLU A 3 34.33 -15.75 16.35
C GLU A 3 33.41 -16.04 17.54
N VAL A 4 32.46 -15.12 17.78
CA VAL A 4 31.32 -15.36 18.65
C VAL A 4 30.09 -15.51 17.76
N PRO A 5 29.31 -16.60 17.90
CA PRO A 5 28.09 -16.79 17.12
C PRO A 5 26.96 -16.00 17.78
N THR A 6 26.25 -15.15 17.04
CA THR A 6 24.97 -14.59 17.51
C THR A 6 24.05 -14.15 16.36
N THR A 7 23.82 -15.03 15.38
CA THR A 7 22.63 -14.90 14.51
C THR A 7 21.42 -15.45 15.27
N GLY A 8 20.91 -14.64 16.18
CA GLY A 8 19.81 -14.99 17.08
C GLY A 8 19.18 -13.78 17.75
N LYS A 9 19.24 -12.62 17.10
CA LYS A 9 18.63 -11.38 17.60
C LYS A 9 17.63 -10.87 16.58
N ARG A 10 16.37 -11.28 16.81
CA ARG A 10 15.15 -10.48 16.65
C ARG A 10 15.27 -9.31 15.66
N MET A 11 14.85 -9.51 14.41
CA MET A 11 14.31 -8.41 13.61
C MET A 11 12.79 -8.56 13.58
N LEU A 12 12.20 -8.52 14.79
CA LEU A 12 10.88 -7.97 15.02
C LEU A 12 11.10 -6.51 15.42
N GLU A 13 11.81 -5.76 14.59
CA GLU A 13 11.64 -4.32 14.59
C GLU A 13 10.56 -4.11 13.55
N GLN A 14 9.30 -4.21 14.00
CA GLN A 14 8.21 -3.57 13.30
C GLN A 14 8.48 -2.07 13.42
N ASP A 15 9.41 -1.57 12.60
CA ASP A 15 9.57 -0.15 12.37
C ASP A 15 8.31 0.33 11.63
N PHE A 16 7.25 0.56 12.39
CA PHE A 16 6.13 1.43 12.06
C PHE A 16 6.62 2.88 12.00
N THR A 17 7.75 3.13 11.36
CA THR A 17 8.06 4.45 10.84
C THR A 17 7.27 4.58 9.55
N ASN A 18 6.62 5.73 9.41
CA ASN A 18 5.89 6.12 8.21
C ASN A 18 6.77 6.18 6.95
N ASP A 19 8.01 5.68 6.97
CA ASP A 19 8.99 5.68 5.87
C ASP A 19 9.61 4.29 5.63
N SER A 20 9.28 3.29 6.46
CA SER A 20 9.81 1.93 6.27
C SER A 20 9.38 1.36 4.92
N PRO A 21 10.32 0.93 4.06
CA PRO A 21 9.99 0.34 2.78
C PRO A 21 9.12 -0.91 2.99
N MET A 22 8.18 -1.12 2.08
CA MET A 22 7.41 -2.36 2.04
C MET A 22 8.21 -3.48 1.40
N THR A 23 8.13 -4.65 1.99
CA THR A 23 8.58 -5.90 1.35
C THR A 23 7.76 -6.19 0.09
N TYR A 24 8.29 -7.03 -0.79
CA TYR A 24 7.58 -7.44 -2.00
C TYR A 24 6.24 -8.12 -1.68
N GLU A 25 6.20 -8.93 -0.63
CA GLU A 25 4.97 -9.59 -0.17
C GLU A 25 3.92 -8.58 0.29
N GLU A 26 4.32 -7.55 1.05
CA GLU A 26 3.44 -6.44 1.46
C GLU A 26 2.93 -5.64 0.25
N LYS A 27 3.80 -5.31 -0.71
CA LYS A 27 3.41 -4.62 -1.97
C LYS A 27 2.37 -5.45 -2.74
N ARG A 28 2.57 -6.77 -2.82
CA ARG A 28 1.65 -7.70 -3.48
C ARG A 28 0.30 -7.76 -2.77
N GLU A 29 0.30 -7.84 -1.44
CA GLU A 29 -0.92 -7.82 -0.64
C GLU A 29 -1.67 -6.48 -0.81
N LEU A 30 -0.96 -5.36 -0.78
CA LEU A 30 -1.53 -4.03 -0.99
C LEU A 30 -2.23 -3.93 -2.36
N CYS A 31 -1.57 -4.37 -3.44
CA CYS A 31 -2.16 -4.41 -4.78
C CYS A 31 -3.45 -5.24 -4.81
N ALA A 32 -3.40 -6.46 -4.28
CA ALA A 32 -4.56 -7.34 -4.22
C ALA A 32 -5.70 -6.74 -3.40
N ASN A 33 -5.39 -6.04 -2.31
CA ASN A 33 -6.37 -5.41 -1.45
C ASN A 33 -6.97 -4.14 -2.06
N MET A 34 -6.18 -3.33 -2.77
CA MET A 34 -6.66 -2.19 -3.56
C MET A 34 -7.67 -2.65 -4.62
N ASN A 35 -7.37 -3.74 -5.34
CA ASN A 35 -8.25 -4.28 -6.37
C ASN A 35 -9.59 -4.82 -5.78
N LYS A 36 -9.59 -5.24 -4.50
CA LYS A 36 -10.81 -5.65 -3.78
C LYS A 36 -11.64 -4.48 -3.25
N LEU A 37 -11.15 -3.24 -3.30
CA LEU A 37 -11.91 -2.09 -2.83
C LEU A 37 -13.07 -1.77 -3.77
N PRO A 38 -14.21 -1.30 -3.24
CA PRO A 38 -15.27 -0.76 -4.08
C PRO A 38 -14.75 0.46 -4.83
N GLY A 39 -15.24 0.70 -6.07
CA GLY A 39 -14.77 1.78 -6.95
C GLY A 39 -14.68 3.16 -6.27
N LYS A 40 -15.63 3.49 -5.38
CA LYS A 40 -15.59 4.75 -4.60
C LYS A 40 -14.35 4.87 -3.70
N LYS A 41 -13.90 3.77 -3.09
CA LYS A 41 -12.71 3.73 -2.24
C LYS A 41 -11.43 3.60 -3.06
N LEU A 42 -11.47 2.88 -4.17
CA LEU A 42 -10.38 2.83 -5.13
C LEU A 42 -10.07 4.23 -5.70
N GLY A 43 -11.11 4.99 -6.05
CA GLY A 43 -10.94 6.40 -6.46
C GLY A 43 -10.29 7.27 -5.38
N SER A 44 -10.59 7.03 -4.10
CA SER A 44 -9.87 7.71 -3.00
C SER A 44 -8.40 7.35 -2.95
N VAL A 45 -8.04 6.08 -3.20
CA VAL A 45 -6.62 5.65 -3.27
C VAL A 45 -5.89 6.35 -4.40
N VAL A 46 -6.49 6.41 -5.59
CA VAL A 46 -5.94 7.13 -6.75
C VAL A 46 -5.73 8.61 -6.40
N GLN A 47 -6.71 9.25 -5.74
CA GLN A 47 -6.61 10.65 -5.35
C GLN A 47 -5.48 10.89 -4.33
N ILE A 48 -5.26 9.97 -3.39
CA ILE A 48 -4.15 10.05 -2.43
C ILE A 48 -2.80 9.98 -3.15
N ILE A 49 -2.67 9.07 -4.12
CA ILE A 49 -1.45 8.92 -4.93
C ILE A 49 -1.23 10.17 -5.78
N HIS A 50 -2.29 10.73 -6.36
CA HIS A 50 -2.22 11.97 -7.14
C HIS A 50 -1.77 13.16 -6.30
N ASP A 51 -2.36 13.34 -5.12
CA ASP A 51 -2.07 14.48 -4.24
C ASP A 51 -0.62 14.47 -3.74
N ARG A 52 -0.11 13.29 -3.41
CA ARG A 52 1.26 13.13 -2.90
C ARG A 52 2.29 13.04 -4.02
N ASN A 53 1.97 12.33 -5.10
CA ASN A 53 2.89 11.99 -6.18
C ASN A 53 2.23 12.20 -7.56
N PRO A 54 1.93 13.47 -7.95
CA PRO A 54 1.17 13.77 -9.18
C PRO A 54 1.87 13.30 -10.45
N LYS A 55 3.21 13.25 -10.44
CA LYS A 55 4.03 12.80 -11.57
C LYS A 55 3.81 11.33 -11.94
N ILE A 56 3.41 10.48 -10.98
CA ILE A 56 3.19 9.05 -11.24
C ILE A 56 1.97 8.85 -12.13
N LEU A 57 0.87 9.54 -11.83
CA LEU A 57 -0.36 9.43 -12.62
C LEU A 57 -0.26 10.14 -13.97
N GLN A 58 0.51 11.22 -14.06
CA GLN A 58 0.72 11.92 -15.33
C GLN A 58 1.57 11.12 -16.33
N GLN A 59 2.40 10.18 -15.86
CA GLN A 59 3.26 9.36 -16.73
C GLN A 59 2.62 8.05 -17.19
N ASN A 60 1.48 7.65 -16.59
CA ASN A 60 0.99 6.27 -16.67
C ASN A 60 -0.31 6.09 -17.49
N GLY A 61 -0.73 7.04 -18.33
CA GLY A 61 -1.89 6.77 -19.21
C GLY A 61 -2.16 7.81 -20.30
N GLU A 62 -2.29 7.32 -21.53
CA GLU A 62 -2.90 8.05 -22.67
C GLU A 62 -4.44 7.84 -22.70
N ASP A 63 -4.95 6.89 -21.89
CA ASP A 63 -6.37 6.60 -21.71
C ASP A 63 -6.90 7.18 -20.39
N PRO A 64 -7.94 8.03 -20.42
CA PRO A 64 -8.53 8.61 -19.21
C PRO A 64 -9.38 7.62 -18.40
N ASP A 65 -9.70 6.46 -18.98
CA ASP A 65 -10.56 5.42 -18.37
C ASP A 65 -9.77 4.29 -17.69
N GLU A 66 -8.46 4.15 -17.96
CA GLU A 66 -7.60 3.14 -17.35
C GLU A 66 -6.49 3.80 -16.51
N ILE A 67 -6.33 3.36 -15.26
CA ILE A 67 -5.29 3.85 -14.36
C ILE A 67 -4.37 2.70 -14.01
N GLU A 68 -3.18 2.69 -14.61
CA GLU A 68 -2.08 1.80 -14.26
C GLU A 68 -1.24 2.44 -13.15
N ILE A 69 -1.19 1.82 -11.97
CA ILE A 69 -0.44 2.35 -10.83
C ILE A 69 0.81 1.50 -10.61
N ASP A 70 1.97 2.08 -10.88
CA ASP A 70 3.25 1.48 -10.50
C ASP A 70 3.52 1.65 -8.99
N ILE A 71 3.21 0.60 -8.21
CA ILE A 71 3.51 0.55 -6.77
C ILE A 71 5.00 0.76 -6.48
N ASP A 72 5.89 0.40 -7.40
CA ASP A 72 7.33 0.58 -7.20
C ASP A 72 7.79 2.04 -7.35
N ARG A 73 7.01 2.88 -8.04
CA ARG A 73 7.30 4.31 -8.20
C ARG A 73 6.78 5.17 -7.06
N ILE A 74 5.94 4.61 -6.18
CA ILE A 74 5.35 5.29 -5.03
C ILE A 74 6.34 5.24 -3.85
N ASP A 75 6.57 6.39 -3.20
CA ASP A 75 7.41 6.46 -2.02
C ASP A 75 6.89 5.60 -0.85
N ALA A 76 7.83 5.08 -0.05
CA ALA A 76 7.52 4.20 1.08
C ALA A 76 6.47 4.79 2.03
N ALA A 77 6.53 6.10 2.27
CA ALA A 77 5.56 6.78 3.12
C ALA A 77 4.13 6.78 2.58
N THR A 78 3.99 6.94 1.28
CA THR A 78 2.69 6.86 0.61
C THR A 78 2.20 5.41 0.60
N LEU A 79 3.08 4.43 0.34
CA LEU A 79 2.72 3.01 0.41
C LEU A 79 2.21 2.60 1.80
N ARG A 80 2.89 3.00 2.88
CA ARG A 80 2.46 2.73 4.26
C ARG A 80 1.10 3.36 4.56
N TYR A 81 0.88 4.60 4.13
CA TYR A 81 -0.41 5.27 4.29
C TYR A 81 -1.53 4.55 3.52
N LEU A 82 -1.27 4.13 2.28
CA LEU A 82 -2.22 3.38 1.46
C LEU A 82 -2.60 2.05 2.11
N GLU A 83 -1.65 1.32 2.68
CA GLU A 83 -1.91 0.06 3.35
C GLU A 83 -2.91 0.18 4.49
N VAL A 84 -2.70 1.14 5.38
CA VAL A 84 -3.60 1.40 6.50
C VAL A 84 -4.97 1.79 5.98
N PHE A 85 -5.03 2.70 5.00
CA PHE A 85 -6.29 3.14 4.40
C PHE A 85 -7.06 1.98 3.75
N VAL A 86 -6.39 1.14 2.97
CA VAL A 86 -6.98 0.02 2.24
C VAL A 86 -7.46 -1.05 3.24
N LYS A 87 -6.65 -1.41 4.24
CA LYS A 87 -7.03 -2.36 5.30
C LYS A 87 -8.28 -1.87 6.04
N GLU A 88 -8.30 -0.61 6.47
CA GLU A 88 -9.47 -0.01 7.13
C GLU A 88 -10.71 0.00 6.22
N ALA A 89 -10.54 0.33 4.94
CA ALA A 89 -11.63 0.36 3.98
C ALA A 89 -12.22 -1.03 3.74
N LEU A 90 -11.40 -2.08 3.69
CA LEU A 90 -11.84 -3.47 3.59
C LEU A 90 -12.57 -3.94 4.85
N THR A 91 -12.06 -3.63 6.05
CA THR A 91 -12.74 -3.98 7.31
C THR A 91 -14.12 -3.31 7.43
N LYS A 92 -14.22 -2.03 7.06
CA LYS A 92 -15.48 -1.27 7.08
C LYS A 92 -16.46 -1.75 5.99
N ASN A 93 -15.95 -2.26 4.86
CA ASN A 93 -16.77 -2.85 3.80
C ASN A 93 -17.43 -4.16 4.25
N ASN A 94 -16.72 -4.99 5.02
CA ASN A 94 -17.26 -6.27 5.47
C ASN A 94 -18.44 -6.11 6.46
N LYS A 95 -18.48 -5.02 7.24
CA LYS A 95 -19.62 -4.68 8.11
C LYS A 95 -20.91 -4.32 7.35
N LYS A 96 -20.83 -3.95 6.07
CA LYS A 96 -22.04 -3.66 5.26
C LYS A 96 -22.63 -4.88 4.56
N LYS A 97 -21.87 -5.98 4.46
CA LYS A 97 -22.38 -7.26 3.91
C LYS A 97 -23.03 -8.16 4.96
N ALA A 98 -22.94 -7.79 6.25
CA ALA A 98 -23.63 -8.45 7.36
C ALA A 98 -24.87 -7.65 7.79
N ARG A 99 -25.85 -7.52 6.90
CA ARG A 99 -27.22 -7.17 7.29
C ARG A 99 -28.17 -8.06 6.48
N PRO A 100 -28.85 -9.05 7.10
CA PRO A 100 -30.12 -9.54 6.58
C PRO A 100 -31.18 -8.43 6.60
#